data_AF-A0A9D5D2Z5-F1
#
_entry.id   AF-A0A9D5D2Z5-F1
#
_cell.length_a   1.000
_cell.length_b   1.000
_cell.length_c   1.000
_cell.angle_alpha   90.00
_cell.angle_beta   90.00
_cell.angle_gamma   90.00
#
_symmetry.space_group_name_H-M   'P 1'
#
loop_
_entity.id
_entity.type
_entity.pdbx_description
1 polymer ?
#
loop_
_entity_poly.entity_id
_entity_poly.type
_entity_poly.pdbx_seq_one_letter_code
_entity_poly.pdbx_strand_id
1 'polypeptide(L)'
;MSSKTRALLKWLDTDASILARIEVLVVISGALMTFLALFGSYRRRSRSSAMKLTLWAAYLLTDSISAYTIASIGNSYIKGSIFTVPIVIFWLVTMVKFWERTQFFGLVSEPNPPMINTKLVSDYMHYEHELSNEDEADPALMKGYKYLVIGEEEKDVKIGPPDYLMKLMLEDTAVLYAVVTVEKIWRCPGRVLKNSEEAKDVCLAFALFKLLRRCFTGYPWAEANLLKSKKLILEGLFGYHNRAFRVIETELAFLYDSFYTKYAIVSVKQWTLLSSVATLVGSFWVAVILAHYKPPSGEEYLSRSVDALVTIFFLVAITFVEFWQFITYVFSDWAKVLLLCNYVRKATWQEMDFFQTLLSFVCRQRLLKP
;
A
#
# COMPACT_ATOMS: atom_id res chain seq x y z
N MET A 1 15.08 50.06 6.35
CA MET A 1 15.55 48.84 5.63
C MET A 1 16.96 49.10 5.08
N SER A 2 17.96 48.34 5.55
CA SER A 2 19.40 48.55 5.30
C SER A 2 19.79 48.40 3.80
N SER A 3 20.85 49.08 3.34
CA SER A 3 21.36 48.91 1.95
C SER A 3 21.74 47.46 1.67
N LYS A 4 22.27 46.74 2.67
CA LYS A 4 22.56 45.31 2.60
C LYS A 4 21.32 44.45 2.39
N THR A 5 20.20 44.78 3.04
CA THR A 5 18.93 44.06 2.84
C THR A 5 18.35 44.29 1.45
N ARG A 6 18.54 45.48 0.86
CA ARG A 6 18.16 45.76 -0.53
C ARG A 6 19.05 45.05 -1.54
N ALA A 7 20.36 45.03 -1.30
CA ALA A 7 21.30 44.29 -2.14
C ALA A 7 21.02 42.78 -2.12
N LEU A 8 20.71 42.22 -0.94
CA LEU A 8 20.30 40.83 -0.80
C LEU A 8 18.97 40.55 -1.50
N LEU A 9 17.95 41.41 -1.35
CA LEU A 9 16.68 41.27 -2.07
C LEU A 9 16.85 41.34 -3.59
N LYS A 10 17.73 42.21 -4.07
CA LYS A 10 18.02 42.35 -5.51
C LYS A 10 18.81 41.15 -6.05
N TRP A 11 19.71 40.58 -5.24
CA TRP A 11 20.42 39.35 -5.58
C TRP A 11 19.47 38.14 -5.57
N LEU A 12 18.55 38.06 -4.61
CA LEU A 12 17.52 37.02 -4.51
C LEU A 12 16.55 36.99 -5.71
N ASP A 13 16.50 38.05 -6.51
CA ASP A 13 15.63 38.17 -7.69
C ASP A 13 16.38 37.93 -9.01
N THR A 14 17.68 37.61 -8.96
CA THR A 14 18.51 37.36 -10.15
C THR A 14 18.40 35.91 -10.61
N ASP A 15 18.42 35.65 -11.93
CA ASP A 15 18.36 34.30 -12.53
C ASP A 15 19.42 33.34 -11.97
N ALA A 16 20.64 33.84 -11.71
CA ALA A 16 21.71 33.08 -11.08
C ALA A 16 21.37 32.61 -9.65
N SER A 17 20.59 33.40 -8.90
CA SER A 17 20.16 33.03 -7.55
C SER A 17 19.05 31.98 -7.57
N ILE A 18 18.22 31.97 -8.61
CA ILE A 18 17.16 30.97 -8.80
C ILE A 18 17.79 29.62 -9.11
N LEU A 19 18.78 29.58 -10.00
CA LEU A 19 19.55 28.37 -10.31
C LEU A 19 20.24 27.80 -9.06
N ALA A 20 20.97 28.64 -8.31
CA ALA A 20 21.64 28.21 -7.08
C ALA A 20 20.66 27.64 -6.02
N ARG A 21 19.43 28.16 -5.93
CA ARG A 21 18.41 27.59 -5.04
C ARG A 21 17.97 26.20 -5.50
N ILE A 22 17.75 26.01 -6.80
CA ILE A 22 17.34 24.71 -7.36
C ILE A 22 18.44 23.68 -7.12
N GLU A 23 19.70 24.01 -7.38
CA GLU A 23 20.85 23.13 -7.10
C GLU A 23 20.90 22.73 -5.62
N VAL A 24 20.80 23.69 -4.70
CA VAL A 24 20.79 23.41 -3.26
C VAL A 24 19.63 22.51 -2.86
N LEU A 25 18.43 22.75 -3.40
CA LEU A 25 17.25 21.94 -3.11
C LEU A 25 17.38 20.51 -3.63
N VAL A 26 17.97 20.33 -4.81
CA VAL A 26 18.28 19.02 -5.38
C VAL A 26 19.29 18.27 -4.50
N VAL A 27 20.35 18.94 -4.04
CA VAL A 27 21.34 18.35 -3.13
C VAL A 27 20.70 17.95 -1.79
N ILE A 28 19.84 18.81 -1.21
CA ILE A 28 19.11 18.49 0.02
C ILE A 28 18.19 17.28 -0.19
N SER A 29 17.46 17.22 -1.31
CA SER A 29 16.61 16.08 -1.65
C SER A 29 17.42 14.78 -1.77
N GLY A 30 18.57 14.83 -2.45
CA GLY A 30 19.51 13.71 -2.54
C GLY A 30 20.04 13.25 -1.18
N ALA A 31 20.39 14.19 -0.29
CA ALA A 31 20.83 13.89 1.06
C ALA A 31 19.72 13.24 1.91
N LEU A 32 18.48 13.71 1.78
CA LEU A 32 17.34 13.09 2.46
C LEU A 32 17.04 11.69 1.91
N MET A 33 17.11 11.49 0.60
CA MET A 33 16.94 10.18 -0.03
C MET A 33 18.00 9.17 0.43
N THR A 34 19.27 9.58 0.51
CA THR A 34 20.35 8.72 1.03
C THR A 34 20.18 8.43 2.52
N PHE A 35 19.78 9.42 3.32
CA PHE A 35 19.41 9.20 4.73
C PHE A 35 18.27 8.18 4.86
N LEU A 36 17.21 8.30 4.06
CA LEU A 36 16.09 7.36 4.06
C LEU A 36 16.49 5.96 3.59
N ALA A 37 17.42 5.84 2.64
CA ALA A 37 17.93 4.54 2.19
C ALA A 37 18.73 3.82 3.29
N LEU A 38 19.59 4.55 4.01
CA LEU A 38 20.44 3.99 5.08
C LEU A 38 19.64 3.70 6.36
N PHE A 39 18.80 4.66 6.78
CA PHE A 39 18.11 4.60 8.07
C PHE A 39 16.66 4.11 7.95
N GLY A 40 16.12 3.94 6.74
CA GLY A 40 14.75 3.45 6.53
C GLY A 40 14.52 2.06 7.14
N SER A 41 15.52 1.18 7.10
CA SER A 41 15.47 -0.14 7.74
C SER A 41 15.48 -0.05 9.28
N TYR A 42 16.10 0.99 9.84
CA TYR A 42 16.10 1.23 11.30
C TYR A 42 14.72 1.62 11.83
N ARG A 43 13.80 2.10 11.00
CA ARG A 43 12.39 2.28 11.38
C ARG A 43 11.79 1.01 11.99
N ARG A 44 12.20 -0.15 11.47
CA ARG A 44 11.68 -1.47 11.83
C ARG A 44 12.34 -2.03 13.09
N ARG A 45 13.58 -1.64 13.37
CA ARG A 45 14.39 -2.16 14.49
C ARG A 45 14.40 -1.23 15.71
N SER A 46 14.09 0.05 15.51
CA SER A 46 14.15 1.06 16.58
C SER A 46 12.83 1.15 17.35
N ARG A 47 12.90 0.98 18.67
CA ARG A 47 11.79 1.21 19.60
C ARG A 47 11.57 2.71 19.89
N SER A 48 12.53 3.57 19.56
CA SER A 48 12.45 5.00 19.87
C SER A 48 11.45 5.73 18.96
N SER A 49 10.50 6.44 19.57
CA SER A 49 9.51 7.24 18.84
C SER A 49 10.15 8.40 18.09
N ALA A 50 11.26 8.96 18.61
CA ALA A 50 12.03 10.02 17.96
C ALA A 50 12.62 9.58 16.61
N MET A 51 13.23 8.39 16.53
CA MET A 51 13.77 7.85 15.26
C MET A 51 12.66 7.60 14.24
N LYS A 52 11.50 7.13 14.69
CA LYS A 52 10.34 6.99 13.81
C LYS A 52 9.94 8.36 13.28
N LEU A 53 9.73 9.34 14.16
CA LEU A 53 9.34 10.71 13.80
C LEU A 53 10.33 11.37 12.84
N THR A 54 11.64 11.21 13.05
CA THR A 54 12.65 11.79 12.16
C THR A 54 12.64 11.15 10.78
N LEU A 55 12.54 9.83 10.67
CA LEU A 55 12.39 9.14 9.39
C LEU A 55 11.11 9.56 8.67
N TRP A 56 10.01 9.73 9.41
CA TRP A 56 8.76 10.23 8.86
C TRP A 56 8.86 11.67 8.35
N ALA A 57 9.48 12.57 9.11
CA ALA A 57 9.73 13.95 8.71
C ALA A 57 10.60 14.01 7.46
N ALA A 58 11.67 13.21 7.40
CA ALA A 58 12.53 13.10 6.23
C ALA A 58 11.75 12.61 4.99
N TYR A 59 10.85 11.62 5.12
CA TYR A 59 9.98 11.18 4.03
C TYR A 59 9.07 12.31 3.51
N LEU A 60 8.39 13.05 4.41
CA LEU A 60 7.50 14.15 4.04
C LEU A 60 8.25 15.35 3.42
N LEU A 61 9.44 15.67 3.95
CA LEU A 61 10.29 16.74 3.44
C LEU A 61 10.80 16.39 2.03
N THR A 62 11.20 15.15 1.80
CA THR A 62 11.67 14.70 0.48
C THR A 62 10.60 14.88 -0.59
N ASP A 63 9.34 14.52 -0.29
CA ASP A 63 8.23 14.68 -1.23
C ASP A 63 7.91 16.16 -1.51
N SER A 64 7.89 16.99 -0.45
CA SER A 64 7.64 18.43 -0.55
C SER A 64 8.72 19.14 -1.37
N ILE A 65 10.00 18.84 -1.09
CA ILE A 65 11.15 19.42 -1.80
C ILE A 65 11.11 18.99 -3.26
N SER A 66 10.85 17.71 -3.55
CA SER A 66 10.75 17.20 -4.92
C SER A 66 9.67 17.94 -5.71
N ALA A 67 8.48 18.13 -5.13
CA ALA A 67 7.41 18.86 -5.80
C ALA A 67 7.75 20.36 -6.00
N TYR A 68 8.39 21.00 -5.02
CA TYR A 68 8.84 22.39 -5.18
C TYR A 68 9.93 22.54 -6.27
N THR A 69 10.86 21.59 -6.36
CA THR A 69 11.88 21.59 -7.42
C THR A 69 11.25 21.45 -8.81
N ILE A 70 10.26 20.58 -8.99
CA ILE A 70 9.52 20.45 -10.26
C ILE A 70 8.81 21.75 -10.63
N ALA A 71 8.15 22.40 -9.67
CA ALA A 71 7.45 23.67 -9.90
C ALA A 71 8.41 24.82 -10.27
N SER A 72 9.54 24.92 -9.58
CA SER A 72 10.56 25.95 -9.87
C SER A 72 11.21 25.73 -11.24
N ILE A 73 11.53 24.49 -11.61
CA ILE A 73 12.02 24.15 -12.95
C ILE A 73 11.00 24.56 -14.02
N GLY A 74 9.71 24.22 -13.82
CA GLY A 74 8.64 24.57 -14.76
C GLY A 74 8.46 26.08 -14.96
N ASN A 75 8.53 26.86 -13.88
CA ASN A 75 8.32 28.31 -13.92
C ASN A 75 9.54 29.10 -14.45
N SER A 76 10.75 28.60 -14.23
CA SER A 76 11.98 29.32 -14.59
C SER A 76 12.53 28.95 -15.97
N TYR A 77 12.46 27.69 -16.38
CA TYR A 77 13.14 27.24 -17.60
C TYR A 77 12.20 27.04 -18.80
N ILE A 78 10.91 26.80 -18.53
CA ILE A 78 9.97 26.23 -19.52
C ILE A 78 8.71 27.10 -19.68
N LYS A 79 8.69 28.30 -19.07
CA LYS A 79 7.57 29.24 -19.12
C LYS A 79 7.25 29.66 -20.56
N GLY A 80 6.02 29.43 -20.99
CA GLY A 80 5.55 29.77 -22.34
C GLY A 80 5.90 28.74 -23.43
N SER A 81 6.53 27.63 -23.06
CA SER A 81 6.78 26.49 -23.96
C SER A 81 5.59 25.53 -23.97
N ILE A 82 5.48 24.72 -25.03
CA ILE A 82 4.49 23.63 -25.12
C ILE A 82 4.61 22.62 -23.96
N PHE A 83 5.77 22.60 -23.29
CA PHE A 83 6.07 21.72 -22.16
C PHE A 83 5.61 22.25 -20.79
N THR A 84 5.09 23.48 -20.69
CA THR A 84 4.58 24.02 -19.41
C THR A 84 3.41 23.17 -18.88
N VAL A 85 2.46 22.81 -19.74
CA VAL A 85 1.25 22.07 -19.34
C VAL A 85 1.57 20.67 -18.78
N PRO A 86 2.38 19.82 -19.44
CA PRO A 86 2.78 18.52 -18.89
C PRO A 86 3.48 18.58 -17.52
N ILE A 87 4.36 19.58 -17.30
CA ILE A 87 5.08 19.71 -16.02
C ILE A 87 4.14 20.13 -14.89
N VAL A 88 3.18 21.01 -15.18
CA VAL A 88 2.13 21.37 -14.21
C VAL A 88 1.27 20.15 -13.88
N ILE A 89 0.91 19.34 -14.86
CA ILE A 89 0.18 18.08 -14.63
C ILE A 89 1.01 17.13 -13.75
N PHE A 90 2.29 16.94 -14.05
CA PHE A 90 3.18 16.10 -13.25
C PHE A 90 3.31 16.60 -11.81
N TRP A 91 3.46 17.92 -11.63
CA TRP A 91 3.47 18.55 -10.31
C TRP A 91 2.16 18.29 -9.54
N LEU A 92 1.00 18.44 -10.18
CA LEU A 92 -0.30 18.12 -9.57
C LEU A 92 -0.38 16.66 -9.12
N VAL A 93 0.12 15.72 -9.93
CA VAL A 93 0.17 14.30 -9.55
C VAL A 93 1.06 14.08 -8.32
N THR A 94 2.21 14.75 -8.23
CA THR A 94 3.06 14.67 -7.03
C THR A 94 2.40 15.26 -5.79
N MET A 95 1.60 16.33 -5.93
CA MET A 95 0.80 16.91 -4.85
C MET A 95 -0.30 15.95 -4.37
N VAL A 96 -0.99 15.27 -5.30
CA VAL A 96 -1.98 14.24 -4.94
C VAL A 96 -1.30 13.11 -4.15
N LYS A 97 -0.11 12.66 -4.56
CA LYS A 97 0.65 11.66 -3.81
C LYS A 97 1.08 12.14 -2.42
N PHE A 98 1.54 13.39 -2.31
CA PHE A 98 1.85 13.99 -1.02
C PHE A 98 0.63 13.98 -0.11
N TRP A 99 -0.53 14.37 -0.64
CA TRP A 99 -1.80 14.32 0.07
C TRP A 99 -2.21 12.90 0.47
N GLU A 100 -2.07 11.91 -0.42
CA GLU A 100 -2.32 10.50 -0.08
C GLU A 100 -1.41 10.02 1.06
N ARG A 101 -0.14 10.43 1.06
CA ARG A 101 0.83 10.10 2.11
C ARG A 101 0.53 10.82 3.43
N THR A 102 0.03 12.05 3.43
CA THR A 102 -0.40 12.73 4.66
C THR A 102 -1.68 12.11 5.22
N GLN A 103 -2.62 11.72 4.37
CA GLN A 103 -3.81 10.95 4.76
C GLN A 103 -3.44 9.60 5.39
N PHE A 104 -2.39 8.93 4.89
CA PHE A 104 -1.86 7.70 5.50
C PHE A 104 -1.45 7.89 6.98
N PHE A 105 -0.90 9.05 7.36
CA PHE A 105 -0.60 9.33 8.76
C PHE A 105 -1.84 9.47 9.63
N GLY A 106 -2.89 10.11 9.12
CA GLY A 106 -4.17 10.22 9.80
C GLY A 106 -4.75 8.84 10.07
N LEU A 107 -4.78 7.98 9.05
CA LEU A 107 -5.38 6.64 9.12
C LEU A 107 -4.57 5.62 9.93
N VAL A 108 -3.24 5.71 9.98
CA VAL A 108 -2.40 4.83 10.83
C VAL A 108 -2.55 5.19 12.31
N SER A 109 -2.88 6.44 12.60
CA SER A 109 -3.15 6.90 13.97
C SER A 109 -4.58 6.56 14.42
N GLU A 110 -5.46 6.19 13.49
CA GLU A 110 -6.80 5.74 13.81
C GLU A 110 -6.80 4.32 14.40
N PRO A 111 -7.57 4.07 15.47
CA PRO A 111 -7.67 2.76 16.07
C PRO A 111 -8.27 1.71 15.13
N ASN A 112 -9.07 2.13 14.13
CA ASN A 112 -9.76 1.25 13.18
C ASN A 112 -9.49 1.70 11.73
N PRO A 113 -8.37 1.30 11.11
CA PRO A 113 -8.10 1.63 9.72
C PRO A 113 -9.11 0.94 8.78
N PRO A 114 -9.41 1.54 7.61
CA PRO A 114 -10.54 1.14 6.77
C PRO A 114 -10.53 -0.32 6.24
N MET A 115 -9.39 -1.01 6.20
CA MET A 115 -9.30 -2.43 5.80
C MET A 115 -9.42 -3.44 6.96
N ILE A 116 -9.28 -2.95 8.19
CA ILE A 116 -9.17 -3.76 9.41
C ILE A 116 -9.98 -3.06 10.49
N ASN A 117 -11.30 -3.21 10.40
CA ASN A 117 -12.21 -2.86 11.49
C ASN A 117 -12.10 -3.94 12.58
N THR A 118 -11.06 -3.78 13.40
CA THR A 118 -10.69 -4.75 14.45
C THR A 118 -11.86 -5.01 15.40
N LYS A 119 -12.68 -3.99 15.67
CA LYS A 119 -13.91 -4.11 16.45
C LYS A 119 -14.93 -5.03 15.76
N LEU A 120 -15.24 -4.77 14.48
CA LEU A 120 -16.20 -5.59 13.73
C LEU A 120 -15.76 -7.06 13.64
N VAL A 121 -14.46 -7.33 13.41
CA VAL A 121 -13.94 -8.70 13.42
C VAL A 121 -14.12 -9.34 14.79
N SER A 122 -13.89 -8.59 15.87
CA SER A 122 -14.08 -9.09 17.22
C SER A 122 -15.54 -9.44 17.52
N ASP A 123 -16.45 -8.53 17.17
CA ASP A 123 -17.88 -8.71 17.38
C ASP A 123 -18.41 -9.87 16.50
N TYR A 124 -17.90 -10.01 15.27
CA TYR A 124 -18.20 -11.13 14.37
C TYR A 124 -17.82 -12.48 14.99
N MET A 125 -16.64 -12.57 15.59
CA MET A 125 -16.13 -13.82 16.18
C MET A 125 -16.91 -14.27 17.41
N HIS A 126 -17.67 -13.38 18.06
CA HIS A 126 -18.56 -13.77 19.16
C HIS A 126 -19.71 -14.69 18.71
N TYR A 127 -20.25 -14.50 17.50
CA TYR A 127 -21.38 -15.30 17.00
C TYR A 127 -21.02 -16.17 15.79
N GLU A 128 -19.77 -16.15 15.30
CA GLU A 128 -19.34 -16.95 14.15
C GLU A 128 -19.62 -18.46 14.34
N HIS A 129 -19.43 -18.96 15.56
CA HIS A 129 -19.64 -20.36 15.90
C HIS A 129 -21.13 -20.75 15.84
N GLU A 130 -22.05 -19.80 16.04
CA GLU A 130 -23.50 -20.03 15.91
C GLU A 130 -23.94 -20.16 14.44
N LEU A 131 -23.12 -19.67 13.50
CA LEU A 131 -23.44 -19.70 12.06
C LEU A 131 -23.26 -21.08 11.43
N SER A 132 -22.68 -22.06 12.14
CA SER A 132 -22.44 -23.42 11.63
C SER A 132 -22.39 -24.42 12.77
N ASN A 133 -23.03 -25.58 12.59
CA ASN A 133 -22.99 -26.65 13.57
C ASN A 133 -21.53 -27.12 13.80
N GLU A 134 -21.10 -27.17 15.06
CA GLU A 134 -19.72 -27.56 15.42
C GLU A 134 -19.39 -28.99 14.95
N ASP A 135 -20.35 -29.90 14.99
CA ASP A 135 -20.19 -31.30 14.60
C ASP A 135 -19.96 -31.50 13.09
N GLU A 136 -20.34 -30.52 12.27
CA GLU A 136 -20.13 -30.53 10.82
C GLU A 136 -18.81 -29.87 10.39
N ALA A 137 -18.00 -29.38 11.34
CA ALA A 137 -16.76 -28.69 11.04
C ALA A 137 -15.68 -29.65 10.52
N ASP A 138 -15.24 -29.40 9.29
CA ASP A 138 -14.18 -30.16 8.62
C ASP A 138 -12.96 -29.24 8.36
N PRO A 139 -11.84 -29.43 9.10
CA PRO A 139 -10.61 -28.66 8.92
C PRO A 139 -9.95 -28.82 7.54
N ALA A 140 -10.13 -29.95 6.85
CA ALA A 140 -9.48 -30.20 5.57
C ALA A 140 -10.12 -29.36 4.45
N LEU A 141 -11.45 -29.36 4.42
CA LEU A 141 -12.24 -28.56 3.47
C LEU A 141 -12.54 -27.14 3.96
N MET A 142 -12.10 -26.78 5.18
CA MET A 142 -12.46 -25.55 5.88
C MET A 142 -13.99 -25.35 5.98
N LYS A 143 -14.76 -26.45 5.97
CA LYS A 143 -16.21 -26.42 6.10
C LYS A 143 -16.57 -26.01 7.53
N GLY A 144 -17.47 -25.04 7.67
CA GLY A 144 -17.87 -24.49 8.96
C GLY A 144 -16.92 -23.42 9.53
N TYR A 145 -15.76 -23.17 8.93
CA TYR A 145 -14.84 -22.10 9.35
C TYR A 145 -15.09 -20.81 8.56
N LYS A 146 -15.93 -19.93 9.09
CA LYS A 146 -16.37 -18.70 8.43
C LYS A 146 -15.55 -17.48 8.82
N TYR A 147 -14.25 -17.64 9.04
CA TYR A 147 -13.38 -16.50 9.41
C TYR A 147 -13.36 -15.44 8.31
N LEU A 148 -13.45 -14.18 8.74
CA LEU A 148 -13.62 -13.03 7.86
C LEU A 148 -12.30 -12.65 7.17
N VAL A 149 -12.30 -12.61 5.83
CA VAL A 149 -11.16 -12.16 5.01
C VAL A 149 -11.41 -10.75 4.51
N ILE A 150 -12.54 -10.50 3.82
CA ILE A 150 -12.99 -9.17 3.37
C ILE A 150 -14.49 -9.02 3.64
N GLY A 151 -14.96 -7.79 3.86
CA GLY A 151 -16.38 -7.48 4.10
C GLY A 151 -16.61 -6.42 5.18
N GLU A 152 -15.54 -5.89 5.76
CA GLU A 152 -15.60 -4.98 6.91
C GLU A 152 -15.99 -3.53 6.56
N GLU A 153 -15.98 -3.21 5.26
CA GLU A 153 -16.34 -1.89 4.72
C GLU A 153 -17.85 -1.74 4.49
N GLU A 154 -18.63 -2.81 4.67
CA GLU A 154 -20.06 -2.83 4.39
C GLU A 154 -20.84 -2.07 5.46
N LYS A 155 -21.79 -1.22 5.04
CA LYS A 155 -22.47 -0.26 5.92
C LYS A 155 -23.68 -0.82 6.67
N ASP A 156 -24.16 -2.00 6.30
CA ASP A 156 -25.32 -2.66 6.92
C ASP A 156 -24.94 -3.45 8.19
N VAL A 157 -24.21 -2.79 9.08
CA VAL A 157 -23.91 -3.32 10.41
C VAL A 157 -25.00 -2.89 11.37
N LYS A 158 -25.74 -3.86 11.92
CA LYS A 158 -26.68 -3.59 13.01
C LYS A 158 -25.96 -3.65 14.34
N ILE A 159 -26.20 -2.65 15.19
CA ILE A 159 -25.77 -2.64 16.59
C ILE A 159 -26.99 -3.03 17.42
N GLY A 160 -26.95 -4.21 18.02
CA GLY A 160 -28.08 -4.75 18.79
C GLY A 160 -27.81 -4.77 20.31
N PRO A 161 -28.79 -4.42 21.16
CA PRO A 161 -28.70 -4.68 22.60
C PRO A 161 -28.68 -6.20 22.88
N PRO A 162 -28.18 -6.66 24.04
CA PRO A 162 -27.67 -5.90 25.19
C PRO A 162 -26.19 -5.48 25.09
N ASP A 163 -25.38 -6.20 24.33
CA ASP A 163 -23.91 -6.04 24.34
C ASP A 163 -23.37 -5.06 23.28
N TYR A 164 -24.25 -4.47 22.47
CA TYR A 164 -23.92 -3.53 21.40
C TYR A 164 -22.88 -4.08 20.40
N LEU A 165 -22.95 -5.38 20.14
CA LEU A 165 -22.12 -6.08 19.17
C LEU A 165 -22.52 -5.67 17.75
N MET A 166 -21.51 -5.40 16.92
CA MET A 166 -21.66 -5.21 15.49
C MET A 166 -22.01 -6.55 14.82
N LYS A 167 -23.25 -6.69 14.35
CA LYS A 167 -23.71 -7.87 13.61
C LYS A 167 -23.81 -7.57 12.11
N LEU A 168 -23.17 -8.42 11.30
CA LEU A 168 -23.31 -8.45 9.85
C LEU A 168 -24.65 -9.11 9.51
N MET A 169 -25.45 -8.44 8.69
CA MET A 169 -26.73 -8.98 8.20
C MET A 169 -26.49 -10.00 7.09
N LEU A 170 -26.01 -11.19 7.44
CA LEU A 170 -25.74 -12.27 6.48
C LEU A 170 -27.00 -12.84 5.80
N GLU A 171 -28.18 -12.44 6.27
CA GLU A 171 -29.48 -12.70 5.62
C GLU A 171 -29.65 -11.86 4.33
N ASP A 172 -29.04 -10.68 4.28
CA ASP A 172 -29.10 -9.80 3.12
C ASP A 172 -28.20 -10.34 2.01
N THR A 173 -28.80 -10.65 0.86
CA THR A 173 -28.08 -11.22 -0.29
C THR A 173 -26.91 -10.34 -0.73
N ALA A 174 -27.05 -9.02 -0.70
CA ALA A 174 -25.99 -8.08 -1.03
C ALA A 174 -24.77 -8.23 -0.11
N VAL A 175 -24.99 -8.29 1.21
CA VAL A 175 -23.94 -8.48 2.22
C VAL A 175 -23.30 -9.87 2.07
N LEU A 176 -24.10 -10.92 1.85
CA LEU A 176 -23.61 -12.28 1.65
C LEU A 176 -22.70 -12.41 0.40
N TYR A 177 -23.03 -11.69 -0.68
CA TYR A 177 -22.16 -11.63 -1.86
C TYR A 177 -20.90 -10.81 -1.61
N ALA A 178 -20.99 -9.68 -0.89
CA ALA A 178 -19.87 -8.79 -0.59
C ALA A 178 -18.85 -9.38 0.39
N VAL A 179 -19.32 -10.07 1.43
CA VAL A 179 -18.49 -10.70 2.46
C VAL A 179 -17.79 -11.94 1.90
N VAL A 180 -16.49 -12.05 2.19
CA VAL A 180 -15.64 -13.18 1.80
C VAL A 180 -15.08 -13.82 3.06
N THR A 181 -15.51 -15.05 3.31
CA THR A 181 -15.02 -15.90 4.40
C THR A 181 -14.07 -16.98 3.88
N VAL A 182 -13.27 -17.57 4.78
CA VAL A 182 -12.38 -18.70 4.45
C VAL A 182 -13.13 -19.85 3.79
N GLU A 183 -14.29 -20.25 4.34
CA GLU A 183 -15.14 -21.28 3.74
C GLU A 183 -15.55 -20.96 2.29
N LYS A 184 -15.93 -19.71 1.99
CA LYS A 184 -16.33 -19.28 0.63
C LYS A 184 -15.16 -19.37 -0.34
N ILE A 185 -13.94 -19.09 0.12
CA ILE A 185 -12.71 -19.23 -0.67
C ILE A 185 -12.43 -20.71 -0.97
N TRP A 186 -12.59 -21.58 0.02
CA TRP A 186 -12.36 -23.02 -0.14
C TRP A 186 -13.35 -23.69 -1.09
N ARG A 187 -14.62 -23.26 -1.07
CA ARG A 187 -15.70 -23.76 -1.94
C ARG A 187 -15.70 -23.15 -3.35
N CYS A 188 -14.83 -22.18 -3.63
CA CYS A 188 -14.83 -21.50 -4.92
C CYS A 188 -14.48 -22.47 -6.08
N PRO A 189 -15.30 -22.56 -7.15
CA PRO A 189 -15.07 -23.49 -8.27
C PRO A 189 -13.94 -23.04 -9.21
N GLY A 190 -13.43 -21.82 -9.03
CA GLY A 190 -12.45 -21.20 -9.91
C GLY A 190 -11.13 -21.98 -10.02
N ARG A 191 -10.59 -22.08 -11.25
CA ARG A 191 -9.38 -22.86 -11.57
C ARG A 191 -8.17 -22.49 -10.71
N VAL A 192 -8.00 -21.21 -10.40
CA VAL A 192 -6.84 -20.71 -9.63
C VAL A 192 -6.84 -21.29 -8.21
N LEU A 193 -7.97 -21.18 -7.49
CA LEU A 193 -8.13 -21.70 -6.13
C LEU A 193 -8.24 -23.23 -6.09
N LYS A 194 -8.76 -23.85 -7.16
CA LYS A 194 -8.80 -25.31 -7.28
C LYS A 194 -7.39 -25.92 -7.38
N ASN A 195 -6.48 -25.25 -8.09
CA ASN A 195 -5.16 -25.78 -8.40
C ASN A 195 -4.05 -25.31 -7.44
N SER A 196 -4.29 -24.27 -6.64
CA SER A 196 -3.27 -23.69 -5.76
C SER A 196 -3.71 -23.70 -4.30
N GLU A 197 -3.16 -24.64 -3.54
CA GLU A 197 -3.26 -24.64 -2.07
C GLU A 197 -2.56 -23.41 -1.47
N GLU A 198 -1.49 -22.92 -2.09
CA GLU A 198 -0.75 -21.74 -1.61
C GLU A 198 -1.62 -20.48 -1.63
N ALA A 199 -2.43 -20.29 -2.68
CA ALA A 199 -3.36 -19.15 -2.76
C ALA A 199 -4.42 -19.21 -1.65
N LYS A 200 -4.91 -20.41 -1.35
CA LYS A 200 -5.85 -20.65 -0.25
C LYS A 200 -5.20 -20.38 1.11
N ASP A 201 -3.98 -20.86 1.32
CA ASP A 201 -3.21 -20.67 2.55
C ASP A 201 -2.87 -19.19 2.81
N VAL A 202 -2.59 -18.39 1.77
CA VAL A 202 -2.39 -16.94 1.90
C VAL A 202 -3.66 -16.26 2.42
N CYS A 203 -4.84 -16.63 1.92
CA CYS A 203 -6.10 -16.09 2.43
C CYS A 203 -6.43 -16.55 3.85
N LEU A 204 -6.12 -17.81 4.19
CA LEU A 204 -6.24 -18.32 5.55
C LEU A 204 -5.31 -17.58 6.52
N ALA A 205 -4.03 -17.42 6.15
CA ALA A 205 -3.05 -16.67 6.92
C ALA A 205 -3.50 -15.22 7.15
N PHE A 206 -4.17 -14.61 6.17
CA PHE A 206 -4.74 -13.27 6.31
C PHE A 206 -5.90 -13.22 7.33
N ALA A 207 -6.79 -14.21 7.33
CA ALA A 207 -7.85 -14.32 8.34
C ALA A 207 -7.27 -14.50 9.75
N LEU A 208 -6.28 -15.40 9.91
CA LEU A 208 -5.59 -15.63 11.18
C LEU A 208 -4.85 -14.38 11.65
N PHE A 209 -4.17 -13.67 10.73
CA PHE A 209 -3.52 -12.38 11.02
C PHE A 209 -4.51 -11.37 11.63
N LYS A 210 -5.75 -11.31 11.14
CA LYS A 210 -6.78 -10.43 11.70
C LYS A 210 -7.15 -10.82 13.14
N LEU A 211 -7.26 -12.12 13.42
CA LEU A 211 -7.48 -12.62 14.79
C LEU A 211 -6.28 -12.30 15.69
N LEU A 212 -5.05 -12.50 15.21
CA LEU A 212 -3.83 -12.17 15.95
C LEU A 212 -3.74 -10.66 16.23
N ARG A 213 -4.08 -9.81 15.25
CA ARG A 213 -4.06 -8.36 15.41
C ARG A 213 -5.07 -7.89 16.46
N ARG A 214 -6.25 -8.53 16.59
CA ARG A 214 -7.22 -8.25 17.68
C ARG A 214 -6.59 -8.37 19.06
N CYS A 215 -5.67 -9.34 19.23
CA CYS A 215 -4.97 -9.56 20.49
C CYS A 215 -4.09 -8.35 20.85
N PHE A 216 -3.40 -7.75 19.88
CA PHE A 216 -2.58 -6.56 20.10
C PHE A 216 -3.38 -5.31 20.45
N THR A 217 -4.66 -5.26 20.05
CA THR A 217 -5.58 -4.16 20.37
C THR A 217 -6.36 -4.35 21.67
N GLY A 218 -6.22 -5.51 22.34
CA GLY A 218 -6.85 -5.78 23.63
C GLY A 218 -8.30 -6.27 23.58
N TYR A 219 -8.77 -6.76 22.43
CA TYR A 219 -10.10 -7.37 22.34
C TYR A 219 -10.10 -8.82 22.88
N PRO A 220 -11.20 -9.29 23.50
CA PRO A 220 -11.30 -10.63 24.06
C PRO A 220 -11.32 -11.73 22.99
N TRP A 221 -10.94 -12.94 23.39
CA TRP A 221 -10.93 -14.13 22.54
C TRP A 221 -12.22 -14.93 22.71
N ALA A 222 -13.20 -14.69 21.83
CA ALA A 222 -14.41 -15.52 21.78
C ALA A 222 -14.08 -16.97 21.38
N GLU A 223 -13.02 -17.15 20.60
CA GLU A 223 -12.64 -18.40 19.96
C GLU A 223 -11.79 -19.36 20.82
N ALA A 224 -11.22 -18.89 21.95
CA ALA A 224 -10.16 -19.61 22.67
C ALA A 224 -10.62 -20.93 23.30
N ASN A 225 -11.89 -21.02 23.71
CA ASN A 225 -12.44 -22.19 24.39
C ASN A 225 -13.20 -23.14 23.45
N LEU A 226 -13.34 -22.80 22.17
CA LEU A 226 -14.10 -23.60 21.22
C LEU A 226 -13.30 -24.83 20.76
N LEU A 227 -13.95 -26.00 20.79
CA LEU A 227 -13.38 -27.25 20.26
C LEU A 227 -13.07 -27.13 18.77
N LYS A 228 -13.92 -26.39 18.04
CA LYS A 228 -13.75 -26.01 16.64
C LYS A 228 -12.38 -25.38 16.36
N SER A 229 -11.97 -24.38 17.15
CA SER A 229 -10.67 -23.71 16.99
C SER A 229 -9.49 -24.65 17.22
N LYS A 230 -9.60 -25.54 18.23
CA LYS A 230 -8.57 -26.55 18.53
C LYS A 230 -8.45 -27.56 17.39
N LYS A 231 -9.58 -28.02 16.86
CA LYS A 231 -9.65 -28.94 15.72
C LYS A 231 -8.98 -28.35 14.47
N LEU A 232 -9.24 -27.07 14.18
CA LEU A 232 -8.56 -26.36 13.09
C LEU A 232 -7.04 -26.35 13.22
N ILE A 233 -6.55 -26.01 14.42
CA ILE A 233 -5.12 -25.87 14.68
C ILE A 233 -4.43 -27.23 14.59
N LEU A 234 -4.95 -28.24 15.30
CA LEU A 234 -4.32 -29.55 15.41
C LEU A 234 -4.47 -30.39 14.14
N GLU A 235 -5.67 -30.47 13.58
CA GLU A 235 -5.95 -31.34 12.43
C GLU A 235 -5.75 -30.60 11.09
N GLY A 236 -6.16 -29.32 11.02
CA GLY A 236 -6.08 -28.53 9.80
C GLY A 236 -4.69 -27.97 9.51
N LEU A 237 -4.07 -27.29 10.49
CA LEU A 237 -2.75 -26.67 10.33
C LEU A 237 -1.63 -27.69 10.57
N PHE A 238 -1.60 -28.32 11.75
CA PHE A 238 -0.48 -29.19 12.14
C PHE A 238 -0.50 -30.59 11.52
N GLY A 239 -1.61 -31.02 10.91
CA GLY A 239 -1.69 -32.28 10.17
C GLY A 239 -0.67 -32.40 9.02
N TYR A 240 -0.25 -31.26 8.45
CA TYR A 240 0.78 -31.18 7.41
C TYR A 240 1.89 -30.23 7.84
N HIS A 241 2.97 -30.78 8.41
CA HIS A 241 4.07 -30.03 9.03
C HIS A 241 4.55 -28.81 8.20
N ASN A 242 4.73 -28.96 6.88
CA ASN A 242 5.21 -27.87 6.01
C ASN A 242 4.16 -26.77 5.76
N ARG A 243 2.87 -27.08 5.93
CA ARG A 243 1.75 -26.15 5.71
C ARG A 243 1.60 -25.19 6.88
N ALA A 244 1.62 -25.70 8.11
CA ALA A 244 1.55 -24.88 9.33
C ALA A 244 2.61 -23.78 9.33
N PHE A 245 3.88 -24.14 9.10
CA PHE A 245 4.98 -23.15 9.09
C PHE A 245 4.80 -22.09 8.00
N ARG A 246 4.31 -22.48 6.82
CA ARG A 246 4.06 -21.53 5.72
C ARG A 246 2.93 -20.56 6.03
N VAL A 247 1.83 -21.06 6.62
CA VAL A 247 0.69 -20.22 7.03
C VAL A 247 1.14 -19.25 8.12
N ILE A 248 1.86 -19.73 9.14
CA ILE A 248 2.39 -18.89 10.24
C ILE A 248 3.41 -17.87 9.72
N GLU A 249 4.32 -18.26 8.83
CA GLU A 249 5.27 -17.34 8.20
C GLU A 249 4.53 -16.21 7.47
N THR A 250 3.50 -16.56 6.69
CA THR A 250 2.71 -15.60 5.92
C THR A 250 1.87 -14.71 6.84
N GLU A 251 1.30 -15.26 7.91
CA GLU A 251 0.56 -14.53 8.94
C GLU A 251 1.45 -13.49 9.64
N LEU A 252 2.64 -13.90 10.08
CA LEU A 252 3.61 -13.00 10.68
C LEU A 252 4.10 -11.95 9.68
N ALA A 253 4.22 -12.29 8.40
CA ALA A 253 4.56 -11.35 7.36
C ALA A 253 3.44 -10.30 7.17
N PHE A 254 2.16 -10.68 7.24
CA PHE A 254 1.04 -9.73 7.26
C PHE A 254 1.09 -8.81 8.49
N LEU A 255 1.34 -9.38 9.68
CA LEU A 255 1.47 -8.61 10.91
C LEU A 255 2.59 -7.59 10.82
N TYR A 256 3.74 -8.02 10.34
CA TYR A 256 4.89 -7.16 10.10
C TYR A 256 4.57 -6.05 9.09
N ASP A 257 3.97 -6.43 7.96
CA ASP A 257 3.61 -5.48 6.91
C ASP A 257 2.59 -4.44 7.42
N SER A 258 1.64 -4.87 8.26
CA SER A 258 0.63 -4.00 8.86
C SER A 258 1.22 -2.94 9.80
N PHE A 259 2.28 -3.26 10.55
CA PHE A 259 2.89 -2.32 11.49
C PHE A 259 4.02 -1.48 10.87
N TYR A 260 4.75 -2.06 9.92
CA TYR A 260 6.03 -1.52 9.48
C TYR A 260 6.11 -1.21 7.99
N THR A 261 5.11 -1.54 7.17
CA THR A 261 5.13 -1.27 5.73
C THR A 261 3.92 -0.46 5.28
N LYS A 262 4.02 0.11 4.08
CA LYS A 262 2.95 0.91 3.47
C LYS A 262 1.89 0.02 2.77
N TYR A 263 2.17 -1.28 2.58
CA TYR A 263 1.42 -2.15 1.66
C TYR A 263 -0.02 -2.42 2.10
N ALA A 264 -0.27 -2.55 3.40
CA ALA A 264 -1.59 -2.83 3.97
C ALA A 264 -2.67 -1.78 3.67
N ILE A 265 -2.27 -0.54 3.41
CA ILE A 265 -3.19 0.59 3.23
C ILE A 265 -3.30 0.98 1.76
N VAL A 266 -2.22 0.81 0.98
CA VAL A 266 -2.26 0.98 -0.49
C VAL A 266 -3.20 -0.06 -1.12
N SER A 267 -3.42 -1.22 -0.51
CA SER A 267 -4.44 -2.20 -0.95
C SER A 267 -5.89 -1.72 -0.77
N VAL A 268 -6.15 -0.75 0.09
CA VAL A 268 -7.51 -0.28 0.41
C VAL A 268 -8.03 0.70 -0.63
N LYS A 269 -7.16 1.60 -1.10
CA LYS A 269 -7.56 2.70 -1.98
C LYS A 269 -7.05 2.45 -3.39
N GLN A 270 -7.92 1.93 -4.26
CA GLN A 270 -7.66 1.72 -5.70
C GLN A 270 -7.05 2.96 -6.40
N TRP A 271 -7.37 4.17 -5.90
CA TRP A 271 -6.81 5.44 -6.38
C TRP A 271 -5.29 5.58 -6.20
N THR A 272 -4.69 4.93 -5.20
CA THR A 272 -3.23 4.99 -4.94
C THR A 272 -2.41 4.21 -5.99
N LEU A 273 -3.02 3.20 -6.61
CA LEU A 273 -2.42 2.51 -7.75
C LEU A 273 -2.47 3.35 -9.00
N LEU A 274 -3.62 3.99 -9.25
CA LEU A 274 -3.79 4.91 -10.37
C LEU A 274 -2.83 6.10 -10.26
N SER A 275 -2.64 6.67 -9.05
CA SER A 275 -1.67 7.75 -8.82
C SER A 275 -0.23 7.30 -9.10
N SER A 276 0.11 6.06 -8.76
CA SER A 276 1.43 5.47 -9.03
C SER A 276 1.68 5.24 -10.52
N VAL A 277 0.70 4.71 -11.25
CA VAL A 277 0.78 4.58 -12.72
C VAL A 277 0.87 5.96 -13.39
N ALA A 278 0.06 6.92 -12.95
CA ALA A 278 0.09 8.29 -13.46
C ALA A 278 1.47 8.95 -13.27
N THR A 279 2.16 8.71 -12.15
CA THR A 279 3.54 9.20 -11.98
C THR A 279 4.56 8.53 -12.87
N LEU A 280 4.43 7.22 -13.14
CA LEU A 280 5.34 6.51 -14.04
C LEU A 280 5.18 7.02 -15.48
N VAL A 281 3.94 7.20 -15.91
CA VAL A 281 3.63 7.80 -17.22
C VAL A 281 4.14 9.24 -17.27
N GLY A 282 3.80 10.07 -16.28
CA GLY A 282 4.22 11.48 -16.23
C GLY A 282 5.74 11.65 -16.22
N SER A 283 6.46 10.82 -15.48
CA SER A 283 7.92 10.88 -15.42
C SER A 283 8.59 10.40 -16.71
N PHE A 284 8.06 9.37 -17.37
CA PHE A 284 8.49 8.96 -18.71
C PHE A 284 8.28 10.10 -19.72
N TRP A 285 7.12 10.75 -19.69
CA TRP A 285 6.83 11.91 -20.54
C TRP A 285 7.77 13.09 -20.28
N VAL A 286 8.08 13.42 -19.02
CA VAL A 286 9.04 14.48 -18.68
C VAL A 286 10.45 14.12 -19.16
N ALA A 287 10.87 12.86 -19.07
CA ALA A 287 12.16 12.41 -19.60
C ALA A 287 12.26 12.57 -21.12
N VAL A 288 11.20 12.23 -21.87
CA VAL A 288 11.12 12.44 -23.32
C VAL A 288 11.21 13.94 -23.67
N ILE A 289 10.53 14.80 -22.90
CA ILE A 289 10.59 16.26 -23.09
C ILE A 289 12.02 16.78 -22.94
N LEU A 290 12.72 16.37 -21.87
CA LEU A 290 14.10 16.79 -21.63
C LEU A 290 15.06 16.30 -22.72
N ALA A 291 14.84 15.08 -23.25
CA ALA A 291 15.63 14.55 -24.35
C ALA A 291 15.45 15.32 -25.67
N HIS A 292 14.28 15.90 -25.90
CA HIS A 292 13.97 16.68 -27.11
C HIS A 292 14.15 18.19 -26.97
N TYR A 293 14.42 18.70 -25.76
CA TYR A 293 14.62 20.12 -25.51
C TYR A 293 16.00 20.56 -26.02
N LYS A 294 16.03 21.46 -27.01
CA LYS A 294 17.26 22.12 -27.47
C LYS A 294 17.43 23.46 -26.76
N PRO A 295 18.50 23.66 -25.95
CA PRO A 295 18.75 24.94 -25.32
C PRO A 295 19.11 26.04 -26.35
N PRO A 296 18.88 27.33 -26.04
CA PRO A 296 19.32 28.47 -26.87
C PRO A 296 20.82 28.78 -26.70
N SER A 297 21.45 29.42 -27.71
CA SER A 297 22.92 29.48 -27.82
C SER A 297 23.74 30.50 -27.04
N GLY A 298 24.73 30.03 -26.27
CA GLY A 298 25.80 30.82 -25.62
C GLY A 298 26.68 30.02 -24.63
N GLU A 299 27.61 30.67 -23.90
CA GLU A 299 28.40 30.07 -22.80
C GLU A 299 27.52 29.44 -21.69
N GLU A 300 26.25 29.86 -21.64
CA GLU A 300 25.16 29.28 -20.86
C GLU A 300 24.85 27.81 -21.24
N TYR A 301 25.34 27.31 -22.37
CA TYR A 301 25.11 25.95 -22.84
C TYR A 301 25.74 24.88 -21.96
N LEU A 302 26.98 25.07 -21.52
CA LEU A 302 27.71 24.02 -20.80
C LEU A 302 27.09 23.80 -19.42
N SER A 303 26.86 24.87 -18.65
CA SER A 303 26.18 24.81 -17.36
C SER A 303 24.78 24.19 -17.50
N ARG A 304 24.00 24.67 -18.48
CA ARG A 304 22.61 24.22 -18.67
C ARG A 304 22.51 22.78 -19.18
N SER A 305 23.53 22.28 -19.87
CA SER A 305 23.63 20.86 -20.28
C SER A 305 23.92 19.93 -19.09
N VAL A 306 24.76 20.37 -18.15
CA VAL A 306 25.04 19.62 -16.92
C VAL A 306 23.79 19.59 -16.03
N ASP A 307 23.09 20.72 -15.88
CA ASP A 307 21.84 20.80 -15.11
C ASP A 307 20.74 19.90 -15.68
N ALA A 308 20.62 19.85 -17.02
CA ALA A 308 19.69 18.95 -17.69
C ALA A 308 20.05 17.47 -17.45
N LEU A 309 21.34 17.13 -17.48
CA LEU A 309 21.81 15.76 -17.24
C LEU A 309 21.57 15.31 -15.79
N VAL A 310 21.85 16.18 -14.82
CA VAL A 310 21.55 15.95 -13.41
C VAL A 310 20.05 15.76 -13.21
N THR A 311 19.23 16.60 -13.83
CA THR A 311 17.76 16.50 -13.75
C THR A 311 17.24 15.19 -14.36
N ILE A 312 17.76 14.77 -15.51
CA ILE A 312 17.42 13.48 -16.14
C ILE A 312 17.80 12.32 -15.21
N PHE A 313 18.99 12.35 -14.60
CA PHE A 313 19.42 11.32 -13.66
C PHE A 313 18.45 11.18 -12.47
N PHE A 314 18.06 12.30 -11.84
CA PHE A 314 17.10 12.28 -10.73
C PHE A 314 15.73 11.79 -11.16
N LEU A 315 15.24 12.19 -12.34
CA LEU A 315 13.98 11.70 -12.87
C LEU A 315 14.02 10.19 -13.10
N VAL A 316 15.10 9.67 -13.71
CA VAL A 316 15.30 8.22 -13.89
C VAL A 316 15.33 7.52 -12.53
N ALA A 317 16.06 8.04 -11.55
CA ALA A 317 16.09 7.48 -10.21
C ALA A 317 14.70 7.45 -9.54
N ILE A 318 13.92 8.53 -9.66
CA ILE A 318 12.54 8.60 -9.15
C ILE A 318 11.65 7.60 -9.88
N THR A 319 11.74 7.51 -11.21
CA THR A 319 10.96 6.54 -12.00
C THR A 319 11.28 5.11 -11.58
N PHE A 320 12.55 4.81 -11.33
CA PHE A 320 13.01 3.50 -10.91
C PHE A 320 12.49 3.14 -9.53
N VAL A 321 12.59 4.05 -8.56
CA VAL A 321 12.05 3.85 -7.20
C VAL A 321 10.53 3.64 -7.24
N GLU A 322 9.82 4.45 -8.02
CA GLU A 322 8.36 4.34 -8.16
C GLU A 322 7.95 3.05 -8.88
N PHE A 323 8.70 2.65 -9.89
CA PHE A 323 8.45 1.41 -10.63
C PHE A 323 8.72 0.19 -9.75
N TRP A 324 9.81 0.23 -8.98
CA TRP A 324 10.11 -0.79 -8.00
C TRP A 324 9.03 -0.89 -6.93
N GLN A 325 8.57 0.25 -6.39
CA GLN A 325 7.47 0.29 -5.42
C GLN A 325 6.16 -0.27 -6.00
N PHE A 326 5.88 0.01 -7.27
CA PHE A 326 4.72 -0.55 -7.97
C PHE A 326 4.82 -2.08 -8.11
N ILE A 327 5.97 -2.59 -8.53
CA ILE A 327 6.23 -4.04 -8.62
C ILE A 327 6.05 -4.70 -7.25
N THR A 328 6.73 -4.20 -6.22
CA THR A 328 6.65 -4.81 -4.88
C THR A 328 5.23 -4.79 -4.32
N TYR A 329 4.44 -3.79 -4.67
CA TYR A 329 3.02 -3.74 -4.32
C TYR A 329 2.19 -4.79 -5.07
N VAL A 330 2.30 -4.88 -6.40
CA VAL A 330 1.47 -5.80 -7.23
C VAL A 330 1.69 -7.26 -6.83
N PHE A 331 2.91 -7.61 -6.45
CA PHE A 331 3.27 -8.95 -5.99
C PHE A 331 3.24 -9.12 -4.46
N SER A 332 2.77 -8.11 -3.71
CA SER A 332 2.63 -8.20 -2.26
C SER A 332 1.55 -9.21 -1.86
N ASP A 333 1.70 -9.80 -0.68
CA ASP A 333 0.70 -10.75 -0.17
C ASP A 333 -0.66 -10.06 0.05
N TRP A 334 -0.68 -8.76 0.37
CA TRP A 334 -1.89 -7.95 0.49
C TRP A 334 -2.64 -7.81 -0.83
N ALA A 335 -1.92 -7.54 -1.92
CA ALA A 335 -2.50 -7.46 -3.26
C ALA A 335 -3.03 -8.83 -3.71
N LYS A 336 -2.31 -9.92 -3.42
CA LYS A 336 -2.77 -11.29 -3.71
C LYS A 336 -4.10 -11.60 -3.02
N VAL A 337 -4.23 -11.32 -1.73
CA VAL A 337 -5.49 -11.52 -0.98
C VAL A 337 -6.63 -10.71 -1.60
N LEU A 338 -6.40 -9.42 -1.88
CA LEU A 338 -7.42 -8.56 -2.46
C LEU A 338 -7.89 -9.04 -3.84
N LEU A 339 -6.96 -9.47 -4.69
CA LEU A 339 -7.27 -10.02 -6.01
C LEU A 339 -8.02 -11.35 -5.91
N LEU A 340 -7.61 -12.24 -5.00
CA LEU A 340 -8.30 -13.52 -4.74
C LEU A 340 -9.71 -13.31 -4.20
N CYS A 341 -9.91 -12.38 -3.26
CA CYS A 341 -11.24 -12.06 -2.74
C CYS A 341 -12.14 -11.42 -3.81
N ASN A 342 -11.60 -10.54 -4.66
CA ASN A 342 -12.35 -9.99 -5.79
C ASN A 342 -12.72 -11.08 -6.82
N TYR A 343 -11.81 -12.03 -7.05
CA TYR A 343 -12.06 -13.20 -7.89
C TYR A 343 -13.17 -14.11 -7.32
N VAL A 344 -13.23 -14.28 -6.00
CA VAL A 344 -14.31 -15.02 -5.33
C VAL A 344 -15.65 -14.25 -5.39
N ARG A 345 -15.60 -12.92 -5.36
CA ARG A 345 -16.80 -12.06 -5.35
C ARG A 345 -17.42 -11.84 -6.73
N LYS A 346 -16.60 -11.80 -7.79
CA LYS A 346 -17.04 -11.48 -9.16
C LYS A 346 -16.98 -12.71 -10.06
N ALA A 347 -18.14 -13.26 -10.42
CA ALA A 347 -18.24 -14.38 -11.37
C ALA A 347 -17.58 -14.06 -12.73
N THR A 348 -17.66 -12.80 -13.19
CA THR A 348 -17.03 -12.36 -14.44
C THR A 348 -15.52 -12.57 -14.47
N TRP A 349 -14.83 -12.45 -13.32
CA TRP A 349 -13.39 -12.70 -13.24
C TRP A 349 -13.06 -14.19 -13.34
N GLN A 350 -14.02 -15.06 -13.03
CA GLN A 350 -13.90 -16.50 -13.18
C GLN A 350 -14.12 -16.94 -14.62
N GLU A 351 -14.86 -16.19 -15.43
CA GLU A 351 -15.09 -16.52 -16.84
C GLU A 351 -13.97 -16.03 -17.75
N MET A 352 -13.27 -14.94 -17.38
CA MET A 352 -12.22 -14.35 -18.21
C MET A 352 -10.86 -15.04 -18.03
N ASP A 353 -10.37 -15.71 -19.08
CA ASP A 353 -9.06 -16.37 -19.11
C ASP A 353 -7.88 -15.43 -18.77
N PHE A 354 -7.98 -14.16 -19.20
CA PHE A 354 -6.96 -13.16 -18.90
C PHE A 354 -6.77 -12.98 -17.39
N PHE A 355 -7.87 -12.80 -16.63
CA PHE A 355 -7.81 -12.60 -15.19
C PHE A 355 -7.35 -13.86 -14.46
N GLN A 356 -7.77 -15.04 -14.91
CA GLN A 356 -7.28 -16.31 -14.35
C GLN A 356 -5.76 -16.46 -14.54
N THR A 357 -5.28 -16.17 -15.74
CA THR A 357 -3.85 -16.29 -16.10
C THR A 357 -3.02 -15.28 -15.32
N LEU A 358 -3.47 -14.03 -15.25
CA LEU A 358 -2.84 -12.97 -14.48
C LEU A 358 -2.78 -13.33 -12.98
N LEU A 359 -3.89 -13.79 -12.41
CA LEU A 359 -3.96 -14.17 -11.00
C LEU A 359 -3.07 -15.37 -10.68
N SER A 360 -3.07 -16.38 -11.55
CA SER A 360 -2.18 -17.53 -11.41
C SER A 360 -0.71 -17.11 -11.47
N PHE A 361 -0.35 -16.20 -12.38
CA PHE A 361 1.00 -15.66 -12.47
C PHE A 361 1.38 -14.88 -11.20
N VAL A 362 0.54 -13.95 -10.75
CA VAL A 362 0.80 -13.13 -9.55
C VAL A 362 0.91 -13.99 -8.30
N CYS A 363 0.04 -14.99 -8.11
CA CYS A 363 0.10 -15.90 -6.97
C CYS A 363 1.35 -16.78 -6.96
N ARG A 364 1.85 -17.19 -8.14
CA ARG A 364 3.05 -18.03 -8.27
C ARG A 364 4.34 -17.30 -7.93
N GLN A 365 4.38 -15.98 -8.14
CA GLN A 365 5.56 -15.18 -7.86
C GLN A 365 5.59 -14.77 -6.39
N ARG A 366 6.58 -15.28 -5.64
CA ARG A 366 6.89 -14.80 -4.29
C ARG A 366 8.14 -13.93 -4.41
N LEU A 367 7.96 -12.61 -4.43
CA LEU A 367 9.11 -11.71 -4.30
C LEU A 367 9.71 -11.91 -2.90
N LEU A 368 11.01 -12.18 -2.85
CA LEU A 368 11.75 -12.19 -1.59
C LEU A 368 11.61 -10.81 -0.96
N LYS A 369 11.00 -10.76 0.23
CA LYS A 369 10.90 -9.53 1.01
C LYS A 369 12.30 -9.20 1.54
N PRO A 370 12.80 -7.96 1.36
CA PRO A 370 14.12 -7.54 1.81
C PRO A 370 14.22 -7.27 3.32
#